data_AF-A0A7W0TDQ2-F1
#
_entry.id   AF-A0A7W0TDQ2-F1
#
_cell.length_a   1.000
_cell.length_b   1.000
_cell.length_c   1.000
_cell.angle_alpha   90.00
_cell.angle_beta   90.00
_cell.angle_gamma   90.00
#
_symmetry.space_group_name_H-M   'P 1'
#
loop_
_entity.id
_entity.type
_entity.pdbx_description
1 polymer ?
#
loop_
_entity_poly.entity_id
_entity_poly.type
_entity_poly.pdbx_seq_one_letter_code
_entity_poly.pdbx_strand_id
1 'polypeptide(L)'
;SMLVSIGAYAWIWGLPFAIGFVVLIFIHEIGHVMELRRQGVPASAPLFIPFLGAVIGMKELPDDAWKEARVALAGPIIGSIGAAAFWVAGEASGSELLVALGFVGFFLNLFNLIPIVPLDGGRAVAALHPILWFVGLLMMVGLVVVSFNPLLLLIVFIGALDLWRRWRERGQAGDYYRLPTWQRVTVGVVYLGLAAVLGLAMSATYVERDF
;
A
#
# COMPACT_ATOMS: atom_id res chain seq x y z
N SER A 1 10.35 10.74 -13.92
CA SER A 1 9.12 10.19 -13.31
C SER A 1 9.50 9.31 -12.12
N MET A 2 8.63 9.08 -11.14
CA MET A 2 8.97 8.34 -9.91
C MET A 2 9.57 6.95 -10.17
N LEU A 3 9.02 6.23 -11.16
CA LEU A 3 9.54 4.93 -11.58
C LEU A 3 10.96 5.01 -12.18
N VAL A 4 11.28 6.09 -12.87
CA VAL A 4 12.64 6.35 -13.39
C VAL A 4 13.60 6.63 -12.24
N SER A 5 13.19 7.38 -11.21
CA SER A 5 14.01 7.62 -10.02
C SER A 5 14.28 6.33 -9.24
N ILE A 6 13.27 5.47 -9.04
CA ILE A 6 13.45 4.15 -8.39
C ILE A 6 14.37 3.26 -9.22
N GLY A 7 14.19 3.23 -10.55
CA GLY A 7 15.06 2.49 -11.47
C GLY A 7 16.50 2.98 -11.42
N ALA A 8 16.71 4.30 -11.37
CA ALA A 8 18.02 4.91 -11.21
C ALA A 8 18.66 4.54 -9.86
N TYR A 9 17.91 4.59 -8.76
CA TYR A 9 18.41 4.21 -7.43
C TYR A 9 18.82 2.74 -7.37
N ALA A 10 18.01 1.85 -7.94
CA ALA A 10 18.34 0.43 -8.03
C ALA A 10 19.59 0.18 -8.88
N TRP A 11 19.80 0.96 -9.95
CA TRP A 11 21.00 0.87 -10.79
C TRP A 11 22.25 1.40 -10.10
N ILE A 12 22.14 2.54 -9.40
CA ILE A 12 23.26 3.23 -8.75
C ILE A 12 23.77 2.44 -7.54
N TRP A 13 22.86 2.03 -6.66
CA TRP A 13 23.22 1.40 -5.39
C TRP A 13 23.09 -0.12 -5.39
N GLY A 14 22.49 -0.72 -6.41
CA GLY A 14 22.46 -2.17 -6.62
C GLY A 14 21.94 -2.95 -5.42
N LEU A 15 22.77 -3.85 -4.89
CA LEU A 15 22.40 -4.81 -3.85
C LEU A 15 22.01 -4.15 -2.51
N PRO A 16 22.76 -3.17 -1.95
CA PRO A 16 22.33 -2.42 -0.77
C PRO A 16 20.92 -1.83 -0.84
N PHE A 17 20.57 -1.23 -1.98
CA PHE A 17 19.22 -0.68 -2.19
C PHE A 17 18.17 -1.79 -2.26
N ALA A 18 18.46 -2.90 -2.96
CA ALA A 18 17.55 -4.04 -3.03
C ALA A 18 17.28 -4.64 -1.63
N ILE A 19 18.31 -4.78 -0.78
CA ILE A 19 18.14 -5.25 0.60
C ILE A 19 17.27 -4.28 1.40
N GLY A 20 17.57 -2.98 1.36
CA GLY A 20 16.77 -1.97 2.05
C GLY A 20 15.31 -1.95 1.59
N PHE A 21 15.07 -2.11 0.29
CA PHE A 21 13.73 -2.18 -0.29
C PHE A 21 12.96 -3.41 0.19
N VAL A 22 13.60 -4.59 0.25
CA VAL A 22 12.99 -5.80 0.84
C VAL A 22 12.67 -5.60 2.31
N VAL A 23 13.55 -4.94 3.06
CA VAL A 23 13.30 -4.60 4.48
C VAL A 23 12.08 -3.68 4.62
N LEU A 24 11.92 -2.68 3.75
CA LEU A 24 10.75 -1.80 3.76
C LEU A 24 9.44 -2.55 3.48
N ILE A 25 9.42 -3.44 2.48
CA ILE A 25 8.26 -4.30 2.23
C ILE A 25 8.00 -5.20 3.44
N PHE A 26 9.03 -5.79 4.03
CA PHE A 26 8.86 -6.65 5.19
C PHE A 26 8.26 -5.91 6.40
N ILE A 27 8.70 -4.68 6.67
CA ILE A 27 8.13 -3.84 7.73
C ILE A 27 6.65 -3.54 7.44
N HIS A 28 6.31 -3.23 6.19
CA HIS A 28 4.93 -3.03 5.75
C HIS A 28 4.08 -4.29 6.00
N GLU A 29 4.53 -5.46 5.56
CA GLU A 29 3.79 -6.72 5.76
C GLU A 29 3.63 -7.11 7.23
N ILE A 30 4.62 -6.82 8.07
CA ILE A 30 4.50 -7.00 9.53
C ILE A 30 3.32 -6.20 10.07
N GLY A 31 3.04 -5.00 9.55
CA GLY A 31 1.89 -4.21 9.96
C GLY A 31 0.57 -4.96 9.79
N HIS A 32 0.37 -5.60 8.64
CA HIS A 32 -0.80 -6.46 8.41
C HIS A 32 -0.85 -7.65 9.36
N VAL A 33 0.28 -8.34 9.54
CA VAL A 33 0.36 -9.52 10.42
C VAL A 33 0.06 -9.14 11.87
N MET A 34 0.56 -7.99 12.34
CA MET A 34 0.31 -7.49 13.70
C MET A 34 -1.18 -7.24 13.92
N GLU A 35 -1.86 -6.57 12.99
CA GLU A 35 -3.29 -6.29 13.13
C GLU A 35 -4.15 -7.55 13.01
N LEU A 36 -3.81 -8.48 12.10
CA LEU A 36 -4.49 -9.78 12.00
C LEU A 36 -4.41 -10.55 13.32
N ARG A 37 -3.20 -10.66 13.90
CA ARG A 37 -2.99 -11.31 15.19
C ARG A 37 -3.73 -10.62 16.32
N ARG A 38 -3.76 -9.28 16.32
CA ARG A 38 -4.51 -8.49 17.32
C ARG A 38 -6.02 -8.75 17.23
N GLN A 39 -6.53 -9.05 16.05
CA GLN A 39 -7.93 -9.42 15.82
C GLN A 39 -8.21 -10.91 16.04
N GLY A 40 -7.20 -11.71 16.44
CA GLY A 40 -7.34 -13.15 16.66
C GLY A 40 -7.31 -14.00 15.38
N VAL A 41 -7.02 -13.40 14.22
CA VAL A 41 -6.95 -14.11 12.93
C VAL A 41 -5.56 -14.73 12.77
N PRO A 42 -5.44 -16.06 12.54
CA PRO A 42 -4.16 -16.70 12.30
C PRO A 42 -3.55 -16.21 10.98
N ALA A 43 -2.40 -15.54 11.07
CA ALA A 43 -1.64 -15.07 9.92
C ALA A 43 -0.32 -15.85 9.77
N SER A 44 -0.04 -16.34 8.56
CA SER A 44 1.25 -16.93 8.23
C SER A 44 2.34 -15.86 8.07
N ALA A 45 3.60 -16.28 7.99
CA ALA A 45 4.66 -15.38 7.56
C ALA A 45 4.37 -14.85 6.14
N PRO A 46 4.76 -13.60 5.82
CA PRO A 46 4.65 -13.06 4.47
C PRO A 46 5.49 -13.90 3.48
N LEU A 47 4.87 -14.35 2.39
CA LEU A 47 5.55 -15.03 1.30
C LEU A 47 5.85 -14.02 0.19
N PHE A 48 7.13 -13.74 -0.06
CA PHE A 48 7.53 -12.83 -1.14
C PHE A 48 7.47 -13.57 -2.48
N ILE A 49 6.57 -13.13 -3.36
CA ILE A 49 6.48 -13.59 -4.74
C ILE A 49 7.19 -12.56 -5.63
N PRO A 50 8.25 -12.95 -6.35
CA PRO A 50 8.93 -12.05 -7.28
C PRO A 50 7.94 -11.39 -8.24
N PHE A 51 8.09 -10.07 -8.44
CA PHE A 51 7.28 -9.23 -9.33
C PHE A 51 5.81 -9.03 -8.95
N LEU A 52 5.26 -9.80 -8.00
CA LEU A 52 3.88 -9.67 -7.54
C LEU A 52 3.76 -9.02 -6.16
N GLY A 53 4.83 -9.02 -5.37
CA GLY A 53 4.84 -8.46 -4.01
C GLY A 53 4.88 -9.55 -2.94
N ALA A 54 4.39 -9.26 -1.74
CA ALA A 54 4.25 -10.25 -0.69
C ALA A 54 2.79 -10.69 -0.55
N VAL A 55 2.57 -11.97 -0.27
CA VAL A 55 1.26 -12.55 0.00
C VAL A 55 1.30 -13.13 1.40
N ILE A 56 0.38 -12.66 2.26
CA ILE A 56 0.13 -13.29 3.55
C ILE A 56 -0.95 -14.35 3.35
N GLY A 57 -0.64 -15.59 3.72
CA GLY A 57 -1.63 -16.66 3.81
C GLY A 57 -2.61 -16.33 4.93
N MET A 58 -3.82 -15.92 4.56
CA MET A 58 -4.95 -15.77 5.47
C MET A 58 -5.84 -17.01 5.36
N LYS A 59 -6.06 -17.71 6.47
CA LYS A 59 -6.97 -18.87 6.50
C LYS A 59 -8.44 -18.45 6.50
N GLU A 60 -8.74 -17.29 7.06
CA GLU A 60 -10.10 -16.75 7.20
C GLU A 60 -10.11 -15.26 6.84
N LEU A 61 -11.15 -14.84 6.11
CA LEU A 61 -11.39 -13.43 5.82
C LEU A 61 -11.88 -12.73 7.10
N PRO A 62 -11.55 -11.45 7.32
CA PRO A 62 -12.07 -10.70 8.45
C PRO A 62 -13.61 -10.67 8.44
N ASP A 63 -14.24 -10.70 9.62
CA ASP A 63 -15.70 -10.84 9.76
C ASP A 63 -16.52 -9.67 9.20
N ASP A 64 -15.93 -8.48 9.11
CA ASP A 64 -16.57 -7.26 8.63
C ASP A 64 -15.59 -6.34 7.88
N ALA A 65 -16.12 -5.38 7.12
CA ALA A 65 -15.33 -4.41 6.37
C ALA A 65 -14.50 -3.48 7.28
N TRP A 66 -14.86 -3.31 8.56
CA TRP A 66 -14.13 -2.49 9.52
C TRP A 66 -12.82 -3.16 9.98
N LYS A 67 -12.88 -4.46 10.28
CA LYS A 67 -11.74 -5.33 10.57
C LYS A 67 -10.83 -5.42 9.36
N GLU A 68 -11.39 -5.60 8.16
CA GLU A 68 -10.62 -5.61 6.91
C GLU A 68 -9.88 -4.28 6.70
N ALA A 69 -10.57 -3.14 6.86
CA ALA A 69 -9.95 -1.83 6.68
C ALA A 69 -8.83 -1.55 7.69
N ARG A 70 -8.98 -1.99 8.95
CA ARG A 70 -7.91 -1.87 9.95
C ARG A 70 -6.68 -2.67 9.57
N VAL A 71 -6.85 -3.92 9.11
CA VAL A 71 -5.74 -4.74 8.63
C VAL A 71 -5.07 -4.06 7.44
N ALA A 72 -5.87 -3.62 6.45
CA ALA A 72 -5.38 -2.96 5.25
C ALA A 72 -4.59 -1.68 5.55
N LEU A 73 -5.02 -0.87 6.52
CA LEU A 73 -4.31 0.35 6.91
C LEU A 73 -3.08 0.09 7.78
N ALA A 74 -3.03 -1.03 8.51
CA ALA A 74 -1.91 -1.32 9.40
C ALA A 74 -0.58 -1.48 8.65
N GLY A 75 -0.58 -2.08 7.45
CA GLY A 75 0.61 -2.21 6.62
C GLY A 75 1.20 -0.84 6.22
N PRO A 76 0.42 0.02 5.53
CA PRO A 76 0.82 1.38 5.22
C PRO A 76 1.27 2.20 6.44
N ILE A 77 0.62 2.08 7.60
CA ILE A 77 1.01 2.81 8.82
C ILE A 77 2.39 2.35 9.31
N ILE A 78 2.59 1.05 9.51
CA ILE A 78 3.86 0.52 10.02
C ILE A 78 4.98 0.67 8.98
N GLY A 79 4.67 0.45 7.70
CA GLY A 79 5.56 0.72 6.59
C GLY A 79 6.01 2.18 6.52
N SER A 80 5.12 3.13 6.81
CA SER A 80 5.46 4.56 6.85
C SER A 80 6.39 4.90 8.01
N ILE A 81 6.21 4.28 9.17
CA ILE A 81 7.12 4.40 10.31
C ILE A 81 8.51 3.85 9.93
N GLY A 82 8.56 2.70 9.26
CA GLY A 82 9.79 2.14 8.72
C GLY A 82 10.50 3.11 7.76
N ALA A 83 9.77 3.64 6.78
CA ALA A 83 10.30 4.60 5.81
C ALA A 83 10.83 5.88 6.49
N ALA A 84 10.11 6.41 7.49
CA ALA A 84 10.56 7.55 8.28
C ALA A 84 11.85 7.25 9.06
N ALA A 85 12.01 6.04 9.60
CA ALA A 85 13.24 5.65 10.29
C ALA A 85 14.45 5.63 9.32
N PHE A 86 14.27 5.10 8.10
CA PHE A 86 15.29 5.15 7.06
C PHE A 86 15.63 6.60 6.68
N TRP A 87 14.63 7.45 6.47
CA TRP A 87 14.84 8.85 6.15
C TRP A 87 15.63 9.59 7.25
N VAL A 88 15.18 9.52 8.50
CA VAL A 88 15.84 10.19 9.64
C VAL A 88 17.28 9.69 9.82
N ALA A 89 17.51 8.37 9.69
CA ALA A 89 18.85 7.82 9.75
C ALA A 89 19.73 8.30 8.58
N GLY A 90 19.15 8.45 7.39
CA GLY A 90 19.81 9.01 6.21
C GLY A 90 20.25 10.45 6.41
N GLU A 91 19.36 11.31 6.88
CA GLU A 91 19.67 12.72 7.20
C GLU A 91 20.76 12.82 8.28
N ALA A 92 20.64 12.04 9.36
CA ALA A 92 21.58 12.07 10.48
C ALA A 92 22.99 11.57 10.11
N SER A 93 23.10 10.70 9.10
CA SER A 93 24.38 10.11 8.66
C SER A 93 24.92 10.69 7.36
N GLY A 94 24.17 11.57 6.69
CA GLY A 94 24.47 12.05 5.34
C GLY A 94 24.37 10.95 4.26
N SER A 95 23.62 9.88 4.51
CA SER A 95 23.50 8.74 3.60
C SER A 95 22.35 8.92 2.61
N GLU A 96 22.69 9.26 1.38
CA GLU A 96 21.73 9.40 0.29
C GLU A 96 20.98 8.09 -0.02
N LEU A 97 21.63 6.94 0.19
CA LEU A 97 20.97 5.64 0.05
C LEU A 97 19.80 5.49 1.01
N LEU A 98 19.99 5.86 2.28
CA LEU A 98 18.94 5.75 3.29
C LEU A 98 17.82 6.78 3.06
N VAL A 99 18.15 7.99 2.61
CA VAL A 99 17.15 8.99 2.19
C VAL A 99 16.34 8.48 1.00
N ALA A 100 17.01 7.91 -0.01
CA ALA A 100 16.35 7.29 -1.17
C ALA A 100 15.45 6.12 -0.76
N LEU A 101 15.87 5.29 0.19
CA LEU A 101 15.04 4.22 0.76
C LEU A 101 13.83 4.79 1.51
N GLY A 102 14.00 5.88 2.27
CA GLY A 102 12.88 6.61 2.89
C GLY A 102 11.87 7.08 1.85
N PHE A 103 12.33 7.76 0.79
CA PHE A 103 11.49 8.19 -0.34
C PHE A 103 10.71 7.02 -0.96
N VAL A 104 11.39 5.93 -1.30
CA VAL A 104 10.76 4.77 -1.93
C VAL A 104 9.80 4.06 -0.98
N GLY A 105 10.12 4.02 0.32
CA GLY A 105 9.21 3.53 1.35
C GLY A 105 7.93 4.35 1.42
N PHE A 106 8.01 5.68 1.44
CA PHE A 106 6.82 6.54 1.41
C PHE A 106 6.01 6.36 0.12
N PHE A 107 6.68 6.30 -1.02
CA PHE A 107 6.03 6.01 -2.31
C PHE A 107 5.30 4.66 -2.29
N LEU A 108 5.94 3.59 -1.79
CA LEU A 108 5.34 2.26 -1.71
C LEU A 108 4.06 2.27 -0.89
N ASN A 109 4.10 2.87 0.30
CA ASN A 109 2.92 2.94 1.17
C ASN A 109 1.82 3.80 0.54
N LEU A 110 2.16 4.90 -0.14
CA LEU A 110 1.20 5.76 -0.82
C LEU A 110 0.56 5.05 -2.02
N PHE A 111 1.36 4.34 -2.80
CA PHE A 111 0.89 3.54 -3.92
C PHE A 111 -0.06 2.43 -3.44
N ASN A 112 0.27 1.76 -2.33
CA ASN A 112 -0.62 0.77 -1.73
C ASN A 112 -1.94 1.35 -1.22
N LEU A 113 -2.05 2.66 -1.00
CA LEU A 113 -3.34 3.29 -0.67
C LEU A 113 -4.24 3.51 -1.88
N ILE A 114 -3.83 3.29 -3.13
CA ILE A 114 -4.74 3.44 -4.28
C ILE A 114 -5.96 2.51 -4.10
N PRO A 115 -7.21 3.01 -4.28
CA PRO A 115 -8.41 2.27 -3.89
C PRO A 115 -8.81 1.16 -4.89
N ILE A 116 -7.89 0.22 -5.17
CA ILE A 116 -8.09 -0.90 -6.08
C ILE A 116 -7.42 -2.16 -5.50
N VAL A 117 -8.09 -3.31 -5.54
CA VAL A 117 -7.47 -4.60 -5.20
C VAL A 117 -6.52 -4.99 -6.35
N PRO A 118 -5.32 -5.58 -6.12
CA PRO A 118 -4.79 -6.17 -4.89
C PRO A 118 -4.16 -5.21 -3.87
N LEU A 119 -4.19 -3.89 -4.10
CA LEU A 119 -3.58 -2.93 -3.18
C LEU A 119 -4.42 -2.76 -1.90
N ASP A 120 -3.77 -2.38 -0.81
CA ASP A 120 -4.41 -2.22 0.50
C ASP A 120 -5.55 -1.22 0.49
N GLY A 121 -5.41 -0.16 -0.28
CA GLY A 121 -6.42 0.87 -0.44
C GLY A 121 -7.75 0.30 -0.92
N GLY A 122 -7.71 -0.71 -1.81
CA GLY A 122 -8.91 -1.44 -2.23
C GLY A 122 -9.64 -2.09 -1.06
N ARG A 123 -8.90 -2.68 -0.12
CA ARG A 123 -9.47 -3.30 1.09
C ARG A 123 -9.90 -2.27 2.13
N ALA A 124 -9.15 -1.17 2.26
CA ALA A 124 -9.49 -0.08 3.18
C ALA A 124 -10.80 0.63 2.79
N VAL A 125 -10.98 0.95 1.51
CA VAL A 125 -12.19 1.66 1.05
C VAL A 125 -13.45 0.80 1.04
N ALA A 126 -13.32 -0.51 1.24
CA ALA A 126 -14.46 -1.41 1.44
C ALA A 126 -15.36 -0.95 2.61
N ALA A 127 -14.76 -0.35 3.65
CA ALA A 127 -15.49 0.23 4.78
C ALA A 127 -16.15 1.59 4.48
N LEU A 128 -15.76 2.26 3.40
CA LEU A 128 -16.21 3.62 3.07
C LEU A 128 -17.38 3.61 2.10
N HIS A 129 -17.10 3.33 0.82
CA HIS A 129 -18.12 3.30 -0.22
C HIS A 129 -17.63 2.51 -1.45
N PRO A 130 -18.44 1.59 -2.02
CA PRO A 130 -18.04 0.76 -3.17
C PRO A 130 -17.62 1.55 -4.43
N ILE A 131 -18.10 2.80 -4.57
CA ILE A 131 -17.74 3.65 -5.73
C ILE A 131 -16.24 3.95 -5.79
N LEU A 132 -15.56 3.93 -4.63
CA LEU A 132 -14.13 4.24 -4.55
C LEU A 132 -13.29 3.21 -5.30
N TRP A 133 -13.77 1.97 -5.47
CA TRP A 133 -13.11 0.98 -6.32
C TRP A 133 -13.08 1.37 -7.80
N PHE A 134 -14.15 2.00 -8.31
CA PHE A 134 -14.16 2.53 -9.68
C PHE A 134 -13.21 3.71 -9.83
N VAL A 135 -13.14 4.57 -8.80
CA VAL A 135 -12.15 5.67 -8.76
C VAL A 135 -10.73 5.11 -8.80
N GLY A 136 -10.43 4.07 -8.02
CA GLY A 136 -9.13 3.42 -8.01
C GLY A 136 -8.78 2.77 -9.35
N LEU A 137 -9.74 2.11 -10.00
CA LEU A 137 -9.56 1.56 -11.34
C LEU A 137 -9.24 2.66 -12.36
N LEU A 138 -9.99 3.76 -12.34
CA LEU A 138 -9.74 4.90 -13.24
C LEU A 138 -8.35 5.51 -13.01
N MET A 139 -7.95 5.71 -11.75
CA MET A 139 -6.61 6.17 -11.39
C MET A 139 -5.53 5.25 -11.94
N MET A 140 -5.69 3.92 -11.76
CA MET A 140 -4.70 2.94 -12.21
C MET A 140 -4.61 2.87 -13.74
N VAL A 141 -5.74 2.97 -14.45
CA VAL A 141 -5.75 3.08 -15.91
C VAL A 141 -5.04 4.35 -16.37
N GLY A 142 -5.26 5.48 -15.71
CA GLY A 142 -4.52 6.72 -15.97
C GLY A 142 -3.01 6.56 -15.81
N LEU A 143 -2.57 5.86 -14.74
CA LEU A 143 -1.15 5.55 -14.52
C LEU A 143 -0.57 4.65 -15.61
N VAL A 144 -1.32 3.65 -16.10
CA VAL A 144 -0.89 2.80 -17.23
C VAL A 144 -0.68 3.64 -18.50
N VAL A 145 -1.57 4.59 -18.78
CA VAL A 145 -1.45 5.45 -19.97
C VAL A 145 -0.21 6.35 -19.89
N VAL A 146 0.09 6.90 -18.71
CA VAL A 146 1.21 7.83 -18.53
C VAL A 146 2.55 7.10 -18.40
N SER A 147 2.57 5.91 -17.80
CA SER A 147 3.80 5.22 -17.39
C SER A 147 3.77 3.74 -17.77
N PHE A 148 3.40 3.44 -19.03
CA PHE A 148 3.17 2.09 -19.53
C PHE A 148 4.15 1.06 -18.93
N ASN A 149 3.62 0.21 -18.06
CA ASN A 149 4.37 -0.78 -17.32
C ASN A 149 3.54 -2.08 -17.26
N PRO A 150 4.08 -3.23 -17.69
CA PRO A 150 3.38 -4.52 -17.64
C PRO A 150 2.82 -4.87 -16.26
N LEU A 151 3.49 -4.45 -15.17
CA LEU A 151 3.02 -4.67 -13.81
C LEU A 151 1.74 -3.88 -13.51
N LEU A 152 1.65 -2.63 -13.96
CA LEU A 152 0.45 -1.81 -13.79
C LEU A 152 -0.73 -2.40 -14.58
N LEU A 153 -0.48 -2.95 -15.78
CA LEU A 153 -1.49 -3.66 -16.56
C LEU A 153 -2.02 -4.90 -15.82
N LEU A 154 -1.13 -5.68 -15.19
CA LEU A 154 -1.51 -6.83 -14.37
C LEU A 154 -2.38 -6.40 -13.19
N ILE A 155 -2.02 -5.32 -12.50
CA ILE A 155 -2.79 -4.75 -11.39
C ILE A 155 -4.18 -4.30 -11.87
N VAL A 156 -4.27 -3.57 -13.00
CA VAL A 156 -5.56 -3.17 -13.60
C VAL A 156 -6.41 -4.40 -13.93
N PHE A 157 -5.81 -5.42 -14.52
CA PHE A 157 -6.52 -6.64 -14.91
C PHE A 157 -7.10 -7.36 -13.69
N ILE A 158 -6.28 -7.63 -12.67
CA ILE A 158 -6.71 -8.26 -11.42
C ILE A 158 -7.77 -7.40 -10.72
N GLY A 159 -7.54 -6.09 -10.63
CA GLY A 159 -8.45 -5.16 -9.97
C GLY A 159 -9.79 -5.01 -10.68
N ALA A 160 -9.83 -5.05 -12.00
CA ALA A 160 -11.07 -5.05 -12.77
C ALA A 160 -11.89 -6.33 -12.54
N LEU A 161 -11.22 -7.50 -12.49
CA LEU A 161 -11.88 -8.78 -12.19
C LEU A 161 -12.45 -8.79 -10.77
N ASP A 162 -11.67 -8.34 -9.79
CA ASP A 162 -12.12 -8.30 -8.38
C ASP A 162 -13.25 -7.29 -8.18
N LEU A 163 -13.14 -6.09 -8.77
CA LEU A 163 -14.21 -5.09 -8.76
C LEU A 163 -15.50 -5.67 -9.35
N TRP A 164 -15.43 -6.33 -10.49
CA TRP A 164 -16.59 -6.96 -11.12
C TRP A 164 -17.23 -8.01 -10.21
N ARG A 165 -16.41 -8.85 -9.59
CA ARG A 165 -16.86 -9.88 -8.64
C ARG A 165 -17.55 -9.26 -7.44
N ARG A 166 -16.89 -8.33 -6.74
CA ARG A 166 -17.45 -7.66 -5.56
C ARG A 166 -18.72 -6.87 -5.89
N TRP A 167 -18.77 -6.23 -7.05
CA TRP A 167 -19.95 -5.49 -7.49
C TRP A 167 -21.15 -6.41 -7.71
N ARG A 168 -20.92 -7.61 -8.28
CA ARG A 168 -21.97 -8.61 -8.49
C ARG A 168 -22.41 -9.26 -7.18
N GLU A 169 -21.48 -9.52 -6.26
CA GLU A 169 -21.73 -10.17 -4.96
C GLU A 169 -22.23 -9.19 -3.88
N ARG A 170 -22.20 -7.87 -4.10
CA ARG A 170 -22.57 -6.85 -3.10
C ARG A 170 -23.96 -7.04 -2.48
N GLY A 171 -24.91 -7.59 -3.24
CA GLY A 171 -26.27 -7.86 -2.77
C GLY A 171 -26.37 -9.05 -1.82
N GLN A 172 -25.39 -9.95 -1.83
CA GLN A 172 -25.32 -11.16 -1.00
C GLN A 172 -24.46 -10.97 0.25
N ALA A 173 -23.68 -9.88 0.30
CA ALA A 173 -22.74 -9.60 1.39
C ALA A 173 -23.39 -9.17 2.72
N GLY A 174 -24.72 -9.10 2.80
CA GLY A 174 -25.47 -8.97 4.04
C GLY A 174 -24.98 -7.84 4.97
N ASP A 175 -24.60 -8.23 6.19
CA ASP A 175 -24.14 -7.33 7.26
C ASP A 175 -22.66 -6.93 7.15
N TYR A 176 -21.89 -7.52 6.23
CA TYR A 176 -20.44 -7.28 6.10
C TYR A 176 -20.07 -5.80 5.91
N TYR A 177 -20.88 -5.08 5.11
CA TYR A 177 -20.69 -3.66 4.81
C TYR A 177 -21.53 -2.74 5.72
N ARG A 178 -22.30 -3.28 6.67
CA ARG A 178 -23.16 -2.51 7.58
C ARG A 178 -22.36 -2.01 8.78
N LEU A 179 -21.61 -0.94 8.54
CA LEU A 179 -20.81 -0.29 9.57
C LEU A 179 -21.50 0.97 10.14
N PRO A 180 -21.46 1.21 11.47
CA PRO A 180 -21.87 2.48 12.05
C PRO A 180 -21.03 3.65 11.53
N THR A 181 -21.64 4.84 11.48
CA THR A 181 -21.03 6.04 10.87
C THR A 181 -19.67 6.38 11.47
N TRP A 182 -19.47 6.21 12.77
CA TRP A 182 -18.19 6.51 13.42
C TRP A 182 -17.04 5.63 12.88
N GLN A 183 -17.30 4.36 12.54
CA GLN A 183 -16.28 3.48 11.95
C GLN A 183 -15.89 3.97 10.56
N ARG A 184 -16.89 4.35 9.74
CA ARG A 184 -16.65 4.91 8.41
C ARG A 184 -15.83 6.19 8.47
N VAL A 185 -16.20 7.10 9.39
CA VAL A 185 -15.46 8.36 9.61
C VAL A 185 -14.04 8.07 10.06
N THR A 186 -13.82 7.15 11.00
CA THR A 186 -12.47 6.78 11.45
C THR A 186 -11.62 6.24 10.31
N VAL A 187 -12.13 5.29 9.51
CA VAL A 187 -11.39 4.77 8.34
C VAL A 187 -11.07 5.92 7.38
N GLY A 188 -12.04 6.79 7.09
CA GLY A 188 -11.87 7.88 6.13
C GLY A 188 -10.81 8.89 6.58
N VAL A 189 -10.85 9.28 7.86
CA VAL A 189 -9.86 10.20 8.45
C VAL A 189 -8.47 9.58 8.43
N VAL A 190 -8.32 8.31 8.84
CA VAL A 190 -7.01 7.64 8.84
C VAL A 190 -6.49 7.47 7.43
N TYR A 191 -7.33 7.03 6.49
CA TYR A 191 -6.94 6.80 5.11
C TYR A 191 -6.50 8.09 4.40
N LEU A 192 -7.32 9.16 4.48
CA LEU A 192 -6.99 10.43 3.85
C LEU A 192 -5.84 11.15 4.56
N GLY A 193 -5.80 11.09 5.89
CA GLY A 193 -4.71 11.65 6.68
C GLY A 193 -3.37 10.99 6.37
N LEU A 194 -3.35 9.66 6.28
CA LEU A 194 -2.15 8.91 5.91
C LEU A 194 -1.71 9.21 4.47
N ALA A 195 -2.63 9.27 3.52
CA ALA A 195 -2.32 9.63 2.13
C ALA A 195 -1.71 11.05 2.04
N ALA A 196 -2.25 12.01 2.79
CA ALA A 196 -1.72 13.38 2.83
C ALA A 196 -0.32 13.43 3.46
N VAL A 197 -0.12 12.77 4.61
CA VAL A 197 1.19 12.70 5.29
C VAL A 197 2.23 12.04 4.39
N LEU A 198 1.87 10.95 3.72
CA LEU A 198 2.76 10.26 2.79
C LEU A 198 3.12 11.12 1.58
N GLY A 199 2.16 11.85 1.00
CA GLY A 199 2.43 12.79 -0.09
C GLY A 199 3.42 13.88 0.33
N LEU A 200 3.24 14.45 1.53
CA LEU A 200 4.16 15.45 2.08
C LEU A 200 5.54 14.86 2.36
N ALA A 201 5.61 13.68 2.99
CA ALA A 201 6.87 13.02 3.31
C ALA A 201 7.65 12.63 2.05
N MET A 202 6.95 12.16 1.01
CA MET A 202 7.55 11.88 -0.29
C MET A 202 8.10 13.15 -0.96
N SER A 203 7.41 14.29 -0.84
CA SER A 203 7.92 15.57 -1.35
C SER A 203 9.16 16.05 -0.58
N ALA A 204 9.20 15.83 0.74
CA ALA A 204 10.31 16.23 1.60
C ALA A 204 11.55 15.35 1.44
N THR A 205 11.38 14.11 0.97
CA THR A 205 12.47 13.13 0.75
C THR A 205 12.92 13.06 -0.71
N TYR A 206 12.35 13.88 -1.59
CA TYR A 206 12.71 13.89 -2.98
C TYR A 206 14.13 14.43 -3.15
N VAL A 207 15.06 13.56 -3.54
CA VAL A 207 16.45 13.94 -3.84
C VAL A 207 16.49 14.44 -5.29
N GLU A 208 16.52 15.76 -5.47
CA GLU A 208 16.88 16.35 -6.77
C GLU A 208 18.34 16.01 -7.08
N ARG A 209 18.56 15.27 -8.17
CA ARG A 209 19.89 15.13 -8.76
C ARG A 209 19.87 15.75 -10.13
N ASP A 210 20.54 16.89 -10.27
CA ASP A 210 20.95 17.41 -11.56
C ASP A 210 21.89 16.38 -12.19
N PHE A 211 21.47 15.81 -13.31
CA PHE A 211 22.28 14.93 -14.15
C PHE A 211 23.08 15.75 -15.15
#